data_AF-A0A848L981-F1
#
_entry.id   AF-A0A848L981-F1
#
_cell.length_a   1.000
_cell.length_b   1.000
_cell.length_c   1.000
_cell.angle_alpha   90.00
_cell.angle_beta   90.00
_cell.angle_gamma   90.00
#
_symmetry.space_group_name_H-M   'P 1'
#
loop_
_entity.id
_entity.type
_entity.pdbx_description
1 polymer ?
#
loop_
_entity_poly.entity_id
_entity_poly.type
_entity_poly.pdbx_seq_one_letter_code
_entity_poly.pdbx_strand_id
1 'polypeptide(L)'
;MKATKRMVTAALVMATAYLVLHLLGGRGYVGMLSGTLAGGPAGMAFGVLYALSWFSTVLLVPILLLAGLAHAALVLNRNRLARWR
;
A
#
# COMPACT_ATOMS: atom_id res chain seq x y z
N MET A 1 -9.02 -9.54 -16.18
CA MET A 1 -9.53 -8.52 -15.24
C MET A 1 -9.45 -8.92 -13.75
N LYS A 2 -9.63 -10.20 -13.37
CA LYS A 2 -9.56 -10.63 -11.96
C LYS A 2 -8.23 -10.26 -11.27
N ALA A 3 -7.10 -10.40 -11.99
CA ALA A 3 -5.77 -10.00 -11.51
C ALA A 3 -5.65 -8.48 -11.27
N THR A 4 -6.05 -7.64 -12.23
CA THR A 4 -6.09 -6.17 -12.04
C THR A 4 -6.88 -5.77 -10.81
N LYS A 5 -8.10 -6.33 -10.63
CA LYS A 5 -8.93 -6.03 -9.46
C LYS A 5 -8.20 -6.37 -8.16
N ARG A 6 -7.55 -7.54 -8.07
CA ARG A 6 -6.77 -7.93 -6.88
C ARG A 6 -5.63 -6.96 -6.57
N MET A 7 -4.87 -6.53 -7.58
CA MET A 7 -3.76 -5.59 -7.41
C MET A 7 -4.25 -4.23 -6.91
N VAL A 8 -5.31 -3.70 -7.52
CA VAL A 8 -5.92 -2.42 -7.11
C VAL A 8 -6.51 -2.52 -5.70
N THR A 9 -7.24 -3.59 -5.38
CA THR A 9 -7.78 -3.79 -4.04
C THR A 9 -6.68 -3.89 -2.98
N ALA A 10 -5.59 -4.62 -3.26
CA ALA A 10 -4.45 -4.69 -2.33
C ALA A 10 -3.83 -3.31 -2.10
N ALA A 11 -3.60 -2.54 -3.16
CA ALA A 11 -3.10 -1.18 -3.08
C ALA A 11 -4.00 -0.27 -2.22
N LEU A 12 -5.32 -0.34 -2.42
CA LEU A 12 -6.30 0.43 -1.63
C LEU A 12 -6.32 0.01 -0.16
N VAL A 13 -6.23 -1.28 0.15
CA VAL A 13 -6.17 -1.77 1.54
C VAL A 13 -4.92 -1.24 2.24
N MET A 14 -3.76 -1.28 1.59
CA MET A 14 -2.50 -0.78 2.15
C MET A 14 -2.56 0.72 2.41
N ALA A 15 -3.02 1.50 1.43
CA ALA A 15 -3.18 2.94 1.57
C ALA A 15 -4.19 3.31 2.67
N THR A 16 -5.30 2.58 2.77
CA THR A 16 -6.32 2.81 3.81
C THR A 16 -5.79 2.46 5.20
N ALA A 17 -5.07 1.34 5.35
CA ALA A 17 -4.45 0.96 6.61
C ALA A 17 -3.44 2.03 7.09
N TYR A 18 -2.58 2.50 6.18
CA TYR A 18 -1.67 3.60 6.49
C TYR A 18 -2.43 4.88 6.85
N LEU A 19 -3.47 5.25 6.10
CA LEU A 19 -4.27 6.44 6.37
C LEU A 19 -4.90 6.39 7.77
N VAL A 20 -5.49 5.27 8.15
CA VAL A 20 -6.07 5.08 9.49
C VAL A 20 -4.99 5.25 10.56
N LEU A 21 -3.85 4.55 10.43
CA LEU A 21 -2.75 4.67 11.38
C LEU A 21 -2.19 6.10 11.46
N HIS A 22 -2.17 6.82 10.33
CA HIS A 22 -1.73 8.21 10.26
C HIS A 22 -2.69 9.16 10.98
N LEU A 23 -4.00 9.02 10.74
CA LEU A 23 -5.03 9.82 11.39
C LEU A 23 -5.12 9.55 12.90
N LEU A 24 -4.79 8.33 13.34
CA LEU A 24 -4.65 7.98 14.76
C LEU A 24 -3.35 8.50 15.40
N GLY A 25 -2.53 9.27 14.68
CA GLY A 25 -1.32 9.88 15.21
C GLY A 25 -0.09 8.97 15.24
N GLY A 26 -0.07 7.89 14.45
CA GLY A 26 1.04 6.92 14.40
C GLY A 26 2.42 7.51 14.19
N ARG A 27 2.52 8.68 13.54
CA ARG A 27 3.78 9.44 13.39
C ARG A 27 4.45 9.75 14.73
N GLY A 28 3.69 10.01 15.79
CA GLY A 28 4.25 10.32 17.12
C GLY A 28 5.05 9.17 17.73
N TYR A 29 4.72 7.92 17.35
CA TYR A 29 5.37 6.72 17.89
C TYR A 29 6.67 6.37 17.15
N VAL A 30 6.95 6.99 16.01
CA VAL A 30 8.23 6.80 15.29
C VAL A 30 9.42 7.33 16.10
N GLY A 31 9.22 8.37 16.91
CA GLY A 31 10.25 8.88 17.82
C GLY A 31 10.68 7.88 18.89
N MET A 32 9.83 6.91 19.22
CA MET A 32 10.20 5.79 20.11
C MET A 32 11.14 4.81 19.40
N LEU A 33 10.94 4.57 18.09
CA LEU A 33 11.80 3.68 17.29
C LEU A 33 13.21 4.25 17.11
N SER A 34 13.34 5.57 17.04
CA SER A 34 14.64 6.26 16.97
C SER A 34 15.29 6.45 18.35
N GLY A 35 14.64 6.05 19.44
CA GLY A 35 15.14 6.25 20.81
C GLY A 35 15.04 7.69 21.34
N THR A 36 14.33 8.57 20.62
CA THR A 36 14.17 10.00 20.98
C THR A 36 13.00 10.27 21.92
N LEU A 37 12.09 9.31 22.08
CA LEU A 37 10.96 9.37 23.00
C LEU A 37 10.93 8.11 23.87
N ALA A 38 10.71 8.29 25.17
CA ALA A 38 10.40 7.20 26.08
C ALA A 38 8.99 6.66 25.80
N GLY A 39 8.80 5.35 25.92
CA GLY A 39 7.52 4.71 25.65
C GLY A 39 7.45 3.28 26.18
N GLY A 40 6.25 2.71 26.14
CA GLY A 40 6.00 1.32 26.50
C GLY A 40 5.94 0.38 25.29
N PRO A 41 5.86 -0.94 25.50
CA PRO A 41 5.84 -1.96 24.44
C PRO A 41 4.73 -1.74 23.40
N ALA A 42 3.55 -1.30 23.83
CA ALA A 42 2.43 -1.00 22.95
C ALA A 42 2.73 0.17 21.99
N GLY A 43 3.41 1.21 22.49
CA GLY A 43 3.81 2.35 21.67
C GLY A 43 4.87 1.97 20.64
N MET A 44 5.84 1.13 21.02
CA MET A 44 6.81 0.57 20.08
C MET A 44 6.12 -0.24 18.98
N ALA A 45 5.21 -1.16 19.34
CA ALA A 45 4.48 -1.96 18.36
C ALA A 45 3.69 -1.07 17.37
N PHE A 46 3.00 -0.04 17.88
CA PHE A 46 2.27 0.90 17.04
C PHE A 46 3.18 1.70 16.11
N GLY A 47 4.34 2.16 16.61
CA GLY A 47 5.37 2.81 15.80
C GLY A 47 5.88 1.90 14.68
N VAL A 48 6.17 0.63 14.97
CA VAL A 48 6.60 -0.36 13.97
C VAL A 48 5.52 -0.57 12.92
N LEU A 49 4.28 -0.79 13.32
CA LEU A 49 3.15 -0.96 12.39
C LEU A 49 2.97 0.26 11.49
N TYR A 50 3.04 1.46 12.08
CA TYR A 50 2.98 2.72 11.32
C TYR A 50 4.12 2.80 10.30
N ALA A 51 5.37 2.55 10.71
CA ALA A 51 6.52 2.57 9.81
C ALA A 51 6.38 1.55 8.66
N LEU A 52 6.02 0.31 8.96
CA LEU A 52 5.82 -0.74 7.96
C LEU A 52 4.70 -0.38 6.98
N SER A 53 3.58 0.17 7.47
CA SER A 53 2.47 0.61 6.62
C SER A 53 2.88 1.79 5.72
N TRP A 54 3.72 2.70 6.21
CA TRP A 54 4.26 3.80 5.43
C TRP A 54 5.17 3.29 4.31
N PHE A 55 6.15 2.43 4.60
CA PHE A 55 7.03 1.84 3.58
C PHE A 55 6.23 1.04 2.55
N SER A 56 5.26 0.26 3.00
CA SER A 56 4.34 -0.47 2.14
C SER A 56 3.57 0.45 1.19
N THR A 57 3.10 1.59 1.70
CA THR A 57 2.36 2.58 0.90
C THR A 57 3.26 3.31 -0.08
N VAL A 58 4.46 3.69 0.31
CA VAL A 58 5.40 4.41 -0.56
C VAL A 58 5.97 3.51 -1.66
N LEU A 59 6.26 2.24 -1.34
CA LEU A 59 6.91 1.31 -2.27
C LEU A 59 5.91 0.47 -3.05
N LEU A 60 5.02 -0.25 -2.36
CA LEU A 60 4.23 -1.31 -3.00
C LEU A 60 2.97 -0.77 -3.69
N VAL A 61 2.30 0.24 -3.13
CA VAL A 61 1.09 0.83 -3.75
C VAL A 61 1.33 1.33 -5.17
N PRO A 62 2.35 2.17 -5.47
CA PRO A 62 2.58 2.62 -6.84
C PRO A 62 2.93 1.45 -7.77
N ILE A 63 3.72 0.48 -7.31
CA ILE A 63 4.06 -0.73 -8.09
C ILE A 63 2.79 -1.51 -8.44
N LEU A 64 1.91 -1.75 -7.47
CA LEU A 64 0.67 -2.51 -7.67
C LEU A 64 -0.31 -1.79 -8.61
N LEU A 65 -0.43 -0.46 -8.49
CA LEU A 65 -1.28 0.34 -9.38
C LEU A 65 -0.74 0.33 -10.81
N LEU A 66 0.56 0.53 -11.00
CA LEU A 66 1.22 0.47 -12.31
C LEU A 66 1.11 -0.93 -12.94
N ALA A 67 1.34 -1.99 -12.15
CA ALA A 67 1.17 -3.36 -12.60
C ALA A 67 -0.28 -3.65 -13.00
N GLY A 68 -1.26 -3.16 -12.23
CA GLY A 68 -2.68 -3.27 -12.54
C GLY A 68 -3.03 -2.59 -13.86
N LEU A 69 -2.51 -1.38 -14.09
CA LEU A 69 -2.70 -0.61 -15.31
C LEU A 69 -2.08 -1.31 -16.53
N ALA A 70 -0.82 -1.75 -16.41
CA ALA A 70 -0.11 -2.45 -17.47
C ALA A 70 -0.84 -3.74 -17.86
N HIS A 71 -1.29 -4.54 -16.87
CA HIS A 71 -2.07 -5.75 -17.14
C HIS A 71 -3.39 -5.44 -17.83
N ALA A 72 -4.11 -4.40 -17.40
CA ALA A 72 -5.36 -3.99 -18.04
C ALA A 72 -5.14 -3.61 -19.51
N ALA A 73 -4.12 -2.79 -19.80
CA ALA A 73 -3.76 -2.36 -21.14
C ALA A 73 -3.43 -3.55 -22.06
N LEU A 74 -2.65 -4.52 -21.58
CA LEU A 74 -2.31 -5.73 -22.33
C LEU A 74 -3.55 -6.59 -22.65
N VAL A 75 -4.46 -6.75 -21.68
CA VAL A 75 -5.72 -7.49 -21.90
C VAL A 75 -6.61 -6.78 -22.90
N LEU A 76 -6.74 -5.45 -22.81
CA LEU A 76 -7.49 -4.62 -23.75
C LEU A 76 -6.93 -4.76 -25.18
N ASN A 77 -5.61 -4.68 -25.34
CA ASN A 77 -4.96 -4.82 -26.63
C ASN A 77 -5.19 -6.21 -27.25
N ARG A 78 -5.05 -7.28 -26.45
CA ARG A 78 -5.32 -8.65 -26.91
C ARG A 78 -6.75 -8.83 -27.42
N ASN A 79 -7.73 -8.30 -26.69
CA ASN A 79 -9.14 -8.40 -27.06
C ASN A 79 -9.45 -7.59 -28.33
N ARG A 80 -8.76 -6.46 -28.55
CA ARG A 80 -8.88 -5.67 -29.80
C ARG A 80 -8.40 -6.49 -30.99
N LEU A 81 -7.24 -7.13 -30.90
CA LEU A 81 -6.68 -7.94 -31.99
C LEU A 81 -7.55 -9.16 -32.32
N ALA A 82 -8.12 -9.81 -31.31
CA ALA A 82 -9.00 -10.97 -31.50
C ALA A 82 -10.33 -10.64 -32.19
N ARG A 83 -10.77 -9.37 -32.21
CA ARG A 83 -12.02 -8.93 -32.85
C ARG A 83 -11.91 -8.85 -34.37
N TRP A 84 -10.71 -8.69 -34.90
CA TRP A 84 -10.45 -8.48 -36.33
C TRP A 84 -9.89 -9.72 -37.04
N ARG A 85 -9.92 -10.88 -36.36
CA ARG A 85 -9.60 -12.19 -36.93
C ARG A 85 -10.89 -13.00 -36.99
#